data_AF-A0A934DFG8-F1
#
_entry.id   AF-A0A934DFG8-F1
#
_cell.length_a   1.000
_cell.length_b   1.000
_cell.length_c   1.000
_cell.angle_alpha   90.00
_cell.angle_beta   90.00
_cell.angle_gamma   90.00
#
_symmetry.space_group_name_H-M   'P 1'
#
loop_
_entity.id
_entity.type
_entity.pdbx_description
1 polymer ?
#
loop_
_entity_poly.entity_id
_entity_poly.type
_entity_poly.pdbx_seq_one_letter_code
_entity_poly.pdbx_strand_id
1 'polypeptide(L)'
;MKQSVFLSAVIIITLAVALGLYIFVLGNPQNFKPGDTAKHQPINLLGTVYTGGVIVPILITLTLMNITIVFERTFSLRKAQGKGSMTAFLKRVQAALTGGKIEDAIKECDAQRGSAANIIRSGLIRYKEVLADNNLDGEKKMAETKRAIEEATALETPLLERNLIALSTIASVATMFGLLGTVIGMIRAFAALAAQGGA
;
A
#
# COMPACT_ATOMS: atom_id res chain seq x y z
N MET A 1 -3.45 -15.03 -8.53
CA MET A 1 -3.67 -14.56 -9.92
C MET A 1 -4.40 -13.22 -10.00
N LYS A 2 -5.60 -13.05 -9.43
CA LYS A 2 -6.38 -11.78 -9.55
C LYS A 2 -5.62 -10.51 -9.11
N GLN A 3 -4.73 -10.62 -8.13
CA GLN A 3 -4.00 -9.48 -7.55
C GLN A 3 -2.76 -9.03 -8.33
N SER A 4 -2.04 -9.94 -9.02
CA SER A 4 -0.94 -9.51 -9.90
C SER A 4 -1.50 -8.81 -11.15
N VAL A 5 -2.64 -9.30 -11.65
CA VAL A 5 -3.37 -8.64 -12.76
C VAL A 5 -3.82 -7.24 -12.35
N PHE A 6 -4.30 -7.07 -11.11
CA PHE A 6 -4.64 -5.73 -10.59
C PHE A 6 -3.43 -4.80 -10.56
N LEU A 7 -2.29 -5.23 -10.00
CA LEU A 7 -1.09 -4.40 -9.96
C LEU A 7 -0.60 -4.04 -11.36
N SER A 8 -0.54 -5.02 -12.27
CA SER A 8 -0.16 -4.80 -13.67
C SER A 8 -1.09 -3.83 -14.38
N ALA A 9 -2.41 -3.94 -14.15
CA ALA A 9 -3.39 -3.01 -14.71
C ALA A 9 -3.19 -1.58 -14.18
N VAL A 10 -2.98 -1.43 -12.87
CA VAL A 10 -2.70 -0.12 -12.26
C VAL A 10 -1.46 0.51 -12.88
N ILE A 11 -0.37 -0.25 -13.04
CA ILE A 11 0.87 0.24 -13.66
C ILE A 11 0.63 0.76 -15.08
N ILE A 12 -0.05 -0.03 -15.92
CA ILE A 12 -0.29 0.33 -17.31
C ILE A 12 -1.15 1.58 -17.41
N ILE A 13 -2.21 1.66 -16.60
CA ILE A 13 -3.13 2.81 -16.58
C ILE A 13 -2.42 4.07 -16.09
N THR A 14 -1.69 3.99 -14.97
CA THR A 14 -1.01 5.18 -14.42
C THR A 14 0.12 5.64 -15.33
N LEU A 15 0.81 4.73 -16.01
CA LEU A 15 1.83 5.09 -17.00
C LEU A 15 1.21 5.79 -18.22
N ALA A 16 0.10 5.28 -18.76
CA ALA A 16 -0.60 5.92 -19.87
C ALA A 16 -1.11 7.32 -19.49
N VAL A 17 -1.68 7.47 -18.30
CA VAL A 17 -2.13 8.78 -17.77
C VAL A 17 -0.95 9.72 -17.57
N ALA A 18 0.17 9.25 -17.00
CA ALA A 18 1.35 10.06 -16.78
C ALA A 18 1.99 10.54 -18.10
N LEU A 19 2.07 9.66 -19.11
CA LEU A 19 2.53 10.04 -20.44
C LEU A 19 1.58 11.04 -21.10
N GLY A 20 0.27 10.85 -20.95
CA GLY A 20 -0.73 11.81 -21.41
C GLY A 20 -0.56 13.19 -20.75
N LEU A 21 -0.43 13.24 -19.42
CA LEU A 21 -0.18 14.49 -18.69
C LEU A 21 1.15 15.15 -19.13
N TYR A 22 2.19 14.35 -19.35
CA TYR A 22 3.47 14.86 -19.80
C TYR A 22 3.39 15.48 -21.21
N ILE A 23 2.76 14.81 -22.16
CA ILE A 23 2.69 15.27 -23.55
C ILE A 23 1.67 16.41 -23.71
N PHE A 24 0.48 16.27 -23.15
CA PHE A 24 -0.65 17.18 -23.41
C PHE A 24 -0.72 18.37 -22.45
N VAL A 25 -0.35 18.19 -21.16
CA VAL A 25 -0.44 19.28 -20.17
C VAL A 25 0.88 20.01 -20.06
N LEU A 26 1.96 19.28 -19.76
CA LEU A 26 3.29 19.87 -19.59
C LEU A 26 3.88 20.29 -20.94
N GLY A 27 3.70 19.46 -21.98
CA GLY A 27 4.15 19.71 -23.35
C GLY A 27 3.28 20.65 -24.18
N ASN A 28 2.26 21.30 -23.59
CA ASN A 28 1.38 22.22 -24.30
C ASN A 28 2.18 23.42 -24.86
N PRO A 29 2.03 23.77 -26.16
CA PRO A 29 2.72 24.92 -26.77
C PRO A 29 2.53 26.25 -26.03
N GLN A 30 1.43 26.44 -25.29
CA GLN A 30 1.19 27.64 -24.47
C GLN A 30 2.18 27.80 -23.31
N ASN A 31 2.86 26.72 -22.91
CA ASN A 31 3.85 26.77 -21.83
C ASN A 31 5.23 27.25 -22.32
N PHE A 32 5.42 27.44 -23.63
CA PHE A 32 6.68 27.80 -24.27
C PHE A 32 6.54 29.09 -25.07
N LYS A 33 7.66 29.76 -25.35
CA LYS A 33 7.65 30.97 -26.17
C LYS A 33 7.08 30.71 -27.57
N PRO A 34 6.22 31.61 -28.09
CA PRO A 34 5.70 31.49 -29.45
C PRO A 34 6.86 31.39 -30.46
N GLY A 35 6.89 30.31 -31.25
CA GLY A 35 7.95 30.06 -32.24
C GLY A 35 9.05 29.08 -31.81
N ASP A 36 9.08 28.63 -30.56
CA ASP A 36 10.03 27.60 -30.10
C ASP A 36 9.44 26.19 -30.27
N THR A 37 9.56 25.61 -31.47
CA THR A 37 9.17 24.22 -31.76
C THR A 37 10.01 23.20 -30.99
N ALA A 38 11.17 23.60 -30.48
CA ALA A 38 12.09 22.74 -29.76
C ALA A 38 11.80 22.72 -28.23
N LYS A 39 10.88 23.56 -27.72
CA LYS A 39 10.43 23.60 -26.32
C LYS A 39 11.57 23.81 -25.30
N HIS A 40 12.55 24.65 -25.63
CA HIS A 40 13.71 24.94 -24.77
C HIS A 40 13.48 26.16 -23.86
N GLN A 41 12.58 27.08 -24.24
CA GLN A 41 12.31 28.31 -23.49
C GLN A 41 10.92 28.26 -22.82
N PRO A 42 10.82 27.73 -21.59
CA PRO A 42 9.58 27.72 -20.85
C PRO A 42 9.21 29.14 -20.36
N ILE A 43 7.93 29.47 -20.41
CA ILE A 43 7.38 30.72 -19.83
C ILE A 43 6.84 30.46 -18.42
N ASN A 44 6.20 29.31 -18.22
CA ASN A 44 5.51 28.94 -16.99
C ASN A 44 6.21 27.76 -16.29
N LEU A 45 5.93 27.60 -15.00
CA LEU A 45 6.44 26.48 -14.18
C LEU A 45 6.19 25.11 -14.83
N LEU A 46 5.05 24.92 -15.49
CA LEU A 46 4.70 23.69 -16.21
C LEU A 46 5.64 23.41 -17.39
N GLY A 47 6.04 24.45 -18.13
CA GLY A 47 7.04 24.34 -19.18
C GLY A 47 8.42 23.99 -18.60
N THR A 48 8.79 24.61 -17.47
CA THR A 48 10.06 24.30 -16.79
C THR A 48 10.11 22.84 -16.35
N VAL A 49 9.03 22.33 -15.77
CA VAL A 49 8.90 20.91 -15.39
C VAL A 49 9.01 20.01 -16.62
N TYR A 50 8.45 20.37 -17.78
CA TYR A 50 8.60 19.59 -19.01
C TYR A 50 10.07 19.45 -19.46
N THR A 51 10.89 20.49 -19.30
CA THR A 51 12.32 20.47 -19.66
C THR A 51 13.16 19.51 -18.81
N GLY A 52 12.62 19.06 -17.67
CA GLY A 52 13.20 18.00 -16.83
C GLY A 52 13.34 16.64 -17.54
N GLY A 53 12.73 16.48 -18.72
CA GLY A 53 12.94 15.34 -19.60
C GLY A 53 12.28 14.05 -19.10
N VAL A 54 12.87 12.90 -19.48
CA VAL A 54 12.28 11.55 -19.32
C VAL A 54 12.04 11.16 -17.85
N ILE A 55 12.73 11.79 -16.89
CA ILE A 55 12.53 11.52 -15.46
C ILE A 55 11.16 11.99 -14.96
N VAL A 56 10.63 13.09 -15.53
CA VAL A 56 9.38 13.71 -15.10
C VAL A 56 8.17 12.78 -15.26
N PRO A 57 7.91 12.16 -16.44
CA PRO A 57 6.79 11.22 -16.56
C PRO A 57 6.96 9.97 -15.68
N ILE A 58 8.19 9.53 -15.40
CA ILE A 58 8.45 8.42 -14.48
C ILE A 58 8.03 8.81 -13.05
N LEU A 59 8.44 9.98 -12.57
CA LEU A 59 8.05 10.47 -11.24
C LEU A 59 6.53 10.65 -11.11
N ILE A 60 5.87 11.20 -12.13
CA ILE A 60 4.41 11.32 -12.16
C ILE A 60 3.74 9.94 -12.08
N THR A 61 4.28 8.95 -12.82
CA THR A 61 3.78 7.57 -12.77
C THR A 61 3.89 6.99 -11.37
N LEU A 62 5.03 7.14 -10.71
CA LEU A 62 5.27 6.64 -9.36
C LEU A 62 4.35 7.31 -8.32
N THR A 63 4.11 8.62 -8.44
CA THR A 63 3.18 9.35 -7.58
C THR A 63 1.74 8.89 -7.76
N LEU A 64 1.24 8.79 -9.00
CA LEU A 64 -0.12 8.33 -9.29
C LEU A 64 -0.33 6.87 -8.85
N MET A 65 0.68 6.02 -9.06
CA MET A 65 0.66 4.64 -8.59
C MET A 65 0.57 4.56 -7.06
N ASN A 66 1.38 5.35 -6.34
CA ASN A 66 1.35 5.40 -4.89
C ASN A 66 -0.05 5.79 -4.38
N ILE A 67 -0.61 6.88 -4.90
CA ILE A 67 -1.96 7.36 -4.53
C ILE A 67 -3.01 6.26 -4.78
N THR A 68 -2.97 5.61 -5.94
CA THR A 68 -3.93 4.56 -6.31
C THR A 68 -3.86 3.37 -5.35
N ILE A 69 -2.66 2.90 -5.02
CA ILE A 69 -2.48 1.76 -4.11
C ILE A 69 -2.87 2.14 -2.67
N VAL A 70 -2.58 3.37 -2.24
CA VAL A 70 -3.00 3.85 -0.92
C VAL A 70 -4.53 3.81 -0.80
N PHE A 71 -5.26 4.34 -1.79
CA PHE A 71 -6.73 4.30 -1.77
C PHE A 71 -7.29 2.87 -1.78
N GLU A 72 -6.75 1.98 -2.62
CA GLU A 72 -7.16 0.56 -2.64
C GLU A 72 -6.89 -0.10 -1.29
N ARG A 73 -5.71 0.12 -0.70
CA ARG A 73 -5.32 -0.45 0.58
C ARG A 73 -6.17 0.08 1.71
N THR A 74 -6.45 1.38 1.77
CA THR A 74 -7.33 1.95 2.80
C THR A 74 -8.71 1.30 2.73
N PHE A 75 -9.26 1.09 1.53
CA PHE A 75 -10.56 0.43 1.39
C PHE A 75 -10.49 -1.08 1.75
N SER A 76 -9.47 -1.79 1.29
CA SER A 76 -9.27 -3.21 1.60
C SER A 76 -9.07 -3.46 3.09
N LEU A 77 -8.25 -2.65 3.77
CA LEU A 77 -8.00 -2.75 5.21
C LEU A 77 -9.25 -2.39 6.01
N ARG A 78 -10.00 -1.37 5.60
CA ARG A 78 -11.32 -1.05 6.19
C ARG A 78 -12.28 -2.21 6.09
N LYS A 79 -12.33 -2.89 4.94
CA LYS A 79 -13.15 -4.10 4.76
C LYS A 79 -12.67 -5.26 5.65
N ALA A 80 -11.36 -5.40 5.86
CA ALA A 80 -10.78 -6.45 6.69
C ALA A 80 -10.99 -6.23 8.21
N GLN A 81 -11.21 -4.99 8.66
CA GLN A 81 -11.49 -4.66 10.07
C GLN A 81 -12.86 -5.15 10.58
N GLY A 82 -13.76 -5.55 9.67
CA GLY A 82 -15.09 -6.06 10.02
C GLY A 82 -16.15 -4.97 10.09
N LYS A 83 -17.31 -5.31 10.64
CA LYS A 83 -18.52 -4.45 10.61
C LYS A 83 -18.63 -3.48 11.79
N GLY A 84 -17.84 -3.65 12.85
CA GLY A 84 -17.94 -2.87 14.08
C GLY A 84 -16.60 -2.41 14.63
N SER A 85 -16.63 -1.63 15.71
CA SER A 85 -15.41 -1.19 16.39
C SER A 85 -14.70 -2.37 17.05
N MET A 86 -13.41 -2.56 16.74
CA MET A 86 -12.58 -3.63 17.32
C MET A 86 -12.61 -3.61 18.86
N THR A 87 -12.54 -2.43 19.47
CA THR A 87 -12.51 -2.27 20.92
C THR A 87 -13.80 -2.76 21.59
N ALA A 88 -14.97 -2.45 21.03
CA ALA A 88 -16.24 -2.94 21.58
C ALA A 88 -16.38 -4.45 21.37
N PHE A 89 -15.95 -4.97 20.22
CA PHE A 89 -15.93 -6.41 19.95
C PHE A 89 -15.07 -7.17 20.96
N LEU A 90 -13.83 -6.72 21.20
CA LEU A 90 -12.94 -7.34 22.19
C LEU A 90 -13.54 -7.32 23.60
N LYS A 91 -14.19 -6.21 24.01
CA LYS A 91 -14.89 -6.14 25.30
C LYS A 91 -16.03 -7.16 25.40
N ARG A 92 -16.82 -7.35 24.33
CA ARG A 92 -17.93 -8.34 24.31
C ARG A 92 -17.40 -9.77 24.38
N VAL A 93 -16.36 -10.08 23.61
CA VAL A 93 -15.72 -11.40 23.64
C VAL A 93 -15.13 -11.68 25.03
N GLN A 94 -14.43 -10.71 25.63
CA GLN A 94 -13.90 -10.86 26.97
C GLN A 94 -15.00 -11.08 28.02
N ALA A 95 -16.10 -10.32 27.96
CA ALA A 95 -17.23 -10.48 28.86
C ALA A 95 -17.90 -11.87 28.70
N ALA A 96 -18.04 -12.37 27.48
CA ALA A 96 -18.58 -13.71 27.21
C ALA A 96 -17.66 -14.81 27.78
N LEU A 97 -16.33 -14.65 27.66
CA LEU A 97 -15.35 -15.59 28.20
C LEU A 97 -15.31 -15.60 29.72
N THR A 98 -15.37 -14.43 30.38
CA THR A 98 -15.46 -14.35 31.85
C THR A 98 -16.75 -14.99 32.37
N GLY A 99 -17.83 -14.94 31.58
CA GLY A 99 -19.08 -15.63 31.88
C GLY A 99 -19.11 -17.12 31.52
N GLY A 100 -18.01 -17.69 31.00
CA GLY A 100 -17.95 -19.10 30.57
C GLY A 100 -18.75 -19.44 29.31
N LYS A 101 -19.26 -18.43 28.58
CA LYS A 101 -20.14 -18.59 27.41
C LYS A 101 -19.34 -18.60 26.11
N ILE A 102 -18.64 -19.71 25.85
CA ILE A 102 -17.74 -19.85 24.69
C ILE A 102 -18.54 -19.83 23.37
N GLU A 103 -19.73 -20.46 23.31
CA GLU A 103 -20.57 -20.40 22.12
C GLU A 103 -21.00 -18.96 21.77
N ASP A 104 -21.30 -18.13 22.76
CA ASP A 104 -21.70 -16.74 22.53
C ASP A 104 -20.50 -15.91 22.03
N ALA A 105 -19.30 -16.17 22.55
CA ALA A 105 -18.07 -15.56 22.05
C ALA A 105 -17.80 -15.91 20.58
N ILE A 106 -18.06 -17.16 20.16
CA ILE A 106 -17.93 -17.58 18.76
C ILE A 106 -18.96 -16.87 17.87
N LYS A 107 -20.21 -16.72 18.33
CA LYS A 107 -21.26 -15.98 17.60
C LYS A 107 -20.91 -14.51 17.41
N GLU A 108 -20.34 -13.85 18.42
CA GLU A 108 -19.87 -12.46 18.30
C GLU A 108 -18.73 -12.35 17.27
N CYS A 109 -17.83 -13.34 17.19
CA CYS A 109 -16.79 -13.39 16.15
C CYS A 109 -17.39 -13.53 14.75
N ASP A 110 -18.39 -14.40 14.58
CA ASP A 110 -19.11 -14.59 13.31
C ASP A 110 -19.89 -13.34 12.88
N ALA A 111 -20.38 -12.55 13.85
CA ALA A 111 -21.09 -11.30 13.61
C ALA A 111 -20.13 -10.16 13.21
N GLN A 112 -19.00 -10.01 13.89
CA GLN A 112 -18.00 -8.98 13.61
C GLN A 112 -17.39 -9.16 12.22
N ARG A 113 -17.02 -10.40 11.87
CA ARG A 113 -16.29 -10.77 10.65
C ARG A 113 -14.96 -10.01 10.49
N GLY A 114 -14.12 -10.45 9.55
CA GLY A 114 -12.82 -9.84 9.29
C GLY A 114 -11.67 -10.63 9.92
N SER A 115 -10.44 -10.17 9.66
CA SER A 115 -9.23 -10.95 9.91
C SER A 115 -9.02 -11.21 11.41
N ALA A 116 -9.13 -10.19 12.26
CA ALA A 116 -8.99 -10.36 13.71
C ALA A 116 -10.11 -11.22 14.32
N ALA A 117 -11.34 -11.11 13.82
CA ALA A 117 -12.46 -11.94 14.29
C ALA A 117 -12.25 -13.42 13.90
N ASN A 118 -11.71 -13.70 12.70
CA ASN A 118 -11.35 -15.05 12.27
C ASN A 118 -10.23 -15.65 13.13
N ILE A 119 -9.20 -14.88 13.45
CA ILE A 119 -8.09 -15.35 14.31
C ILE A 119 -8.63 -15.74 15.70
N ILE A 120 -9.42 -14.86 16.33
CA ILE A 120 -10.01 -15.12 17.65
C ILE A 120 -10.97 -16.31 17.59
N ARG A 121 -11.80 -16.41 16.54
CA ARG A 121 -12.71 -17.54 16.33
C ARG A 121 -11.97 -18.88 16.25
N SER A 122 -10.89 -18.95 15.46
CA SER A 122 -10.07 -20.17 15.35
C SER A 122 -9.46 -20.55 16.69
N GLY A 123 -8.97 -19.57 17.47
CA GLY A 123 -8.50 -19.79 18.84
C GLY A 123 -9.59 -20.31 19.77
N LEU A 124 -10.80 -19.76 19.71
CA LEU A 124 -11.94 -20.17 20.54
C LEU A 124 -12.47 -21.57 20.20
N ILE A 125 -12.49 -21.94 18.91
CA ILE A 125 -12.86 -23.28 18.48
C ILE A 125 -11.86 -24.31 19.03
N ARG A 126 -10.56 -24.03 18.88
CA ARG A 126 -9.52 -24.92 19.41
C ARG A 126 -9.58 -25.01 20.93
N TYR A 127 -9.82 -23.88 21.62
CA TYR A 127 -10.00 -23.85 23.06
C TYR A 127 -11.18 -24.74 23.50
N LYS A 128 -12.30 -24.73 22.78
CA LYS A 128 -13.45 -25.59 23.04
C LYS A 128 -13.12 -27.08 22.86
N GLU A 129 -12.43 -27.46 21.80
CA GLU A 129 -11.99 -28.84 21.54
C GLU A 129 -11.07 -29.36 22.66
N VAL A 130 -10.11 -28.53 23.05
CA VAL A 130 -9.10 -28.85 24.06
C VAL A 130 -9.68 -28.86 25.47
N LEU A 131 -10.71 -28.06 25.75
CA LEU A 131 -11.48 -28.15 27.00
C LEU A 131 -12.27 -29.45 27.11
N ALA A 132 -12.87 -29.91 26.01
CA ALA A 132 -13.65 -31.15 25.97
C ALA A 132 -12.78 -32.40 26.18
N ASP A 133 -11.47 -32.31 25.92
CA ASP A 133 -10.53 -33.39 26.14
C ASP A 133 -10.09 -33.44 27.63
N ASN A 134 -10.55 -34.45 28.37
CA ASN A 134 -10.23 -34.63 29.79
C ASN A 134 -8.82 -35.16 30.04
N ASN A 135 -8.06 -35.50 28.98
CA ASN A 135 -6.74 -36.12 29.06
C ASN A 135 -5.57 -35.12 28.98
N LEU A 136 -5.84 -33.82 28.80
CA LEU A 136 -4.82 -32.78 28.72
C LEU A 136 -4.71 -32.00 30.03
N ASP A 137 -3.48 -31.81 30.50
CA ASP A 137 -3.15 -30.96 31.63
C ASP A 137 -3.41 -29.47 31.29
N GLY A 138 -3.75 -28.65 32.29
CA GLY A 138 -4.18 -27.25 32.09
C GLY A 138 -3.17 -26.40 31.32
N GLU A 139 -1.87 -26.67 31.52
CA GLU A 139 -0.78 -26.01 30.82
C GLU A 139 -0.71 -26.41 29.33
N LYS A 140 -0.91 -27.71 29.02
CA LYS A 140 -0.98 -28.20 27.64
C LYS A 140 -2.20 -27.65 26.91
N LYS A 141 -3.33 -27.48 27.61
CA LYS A 141 -4.54 -26.88 27.03
C LYS A 141 -4.31 -25.45 26.57
N MET A 142 -3.59 -24.68 27.38
CA MET A 142 -3.26 -23.29 27.09
C MET A 142 -2.22 -23.19 25.95
N ALA A 143 -1.23 -24.09 25.94
CA ALA A 143 -0.22 -24.15 24.88
C ALA A 143 -0.83 -24.47 23.50
N GLU A 144 -1.74 -25.44 23.41
CA GLU A 144 -2.43 -25.79 22.16
C GLU A 144 -3.31 -24.65 21.63
N THR A 145 -4.00 -23.95 22.53
CA THR A 145 -4.83 -22.79 22.16
C THR A 145 -3.95 -21.65 21.64
N LYS A 146 -2.84 -21.36 22.31
CA LYS A 146 -1.87 -20.34 21.89
C LYS A 146 -1.29 -20.68 20.52
N ARG A 147 -0.91 -21.94 20.30
CA ARG A 147 -0.40 -22.43 19.02
C ARG A 147 -1.39 -22.22 17.88
N ALA A 148 -2.68 -22.49 18.09
CA ALA A 148 -3.70 -22.27 17.06
C ALA A 148 -3.91 -20.77 16.74
N ILE A 149 -3.83 -19.90 17.75
CA ILE A 149 -3.87 -18.44 17.53
C ILE A 149 -2.64 -17.99 16.74
N GLU A 150 -1.45 -18.47 17.09
CA GLU A 150 -0.20 -18.14 16.39
C GLU A 150 -0.23 -18.61 14.94
N GLU A 151 -0.73 -19.82 14.66
CA GLU A 151 -0.89 -20.36 13.31
C GLU A 151 -1.89 -19.55 12.48
N ALA A 152 -3.07 -19.24 13.04
CA ALA A 152 -4.05 -18.40 12.38
C ALA A 152 -3.51 -16.99 12.09
N THR A 153 -2.76 -16.43 13.05
CA THR A 153 -2.11 -15.12 12.90
C THR A 153 -1.03 -15.15 11.82
N ALA A 154 -0.22 -16.22 11.78
CA ALA A 154 0.83 -16.40 10.78
C ALA A 154 0.28 -16.56 9.35
N LEU A 155 -0.95 -17.04 9.19
CA LEU A 155 -1.61 -17.14 7.90
C LEU A 155 -2.31 -15.83 7.47
N GLU A 156 -2.93 -15.12 8.41
CA GLU A 156 -3.72 -13.91 8.14
C GLU A 156 -2.88 -12.64 8.01
N THR A 157 -1.84 -12.47 8.84
CA THR A 157 -0.93 -11.31 8.83
C THR A 157 -0.27 -11.07 7.47
N PRO A 158 0.38 -12.05 6.81
CA PRO A 158 1.01 -11.81 5.52
C PRO A 158 0.02 -11.43 4.42
N LEU A 159 -1.26 -11.86 4.52
CA LEU A 159 -2.30 -11.46 3.56
C LEU A 159 -2.64 -9.97 3.68
N LEU A 160 -2.58 -9.41 4.89
CA LEU A 160 -2.76 -7.98 5.14
C LEU A 160 -1.54 -7.16 4.73
N GLU A 161 -0.32 -7.69 4.94
CA GLU A 161 0.95 -6.98 4.70
C GLU A 161 1.42 -6.99 3.24
N ARG A 162 1.04 -7.99 2.44
CA ARG A 162 1.62 -8.24 1.10
C ARG A 162 1.66 -7.02 0.15
N ASN A 163 0.68 -6.12 0.19
CA ASN A 163 0.69 -4.92 -0.67
C ASN A 163 1.30 -3.69 0.01
N LEU A 164 1.50 -3.70 1.32
CA LEU A 164 2.25 -2.64 2.01
C LEU A 164 3.73 -2.71 1.64
N ILE A 165 4.26 -3.91 1.41
CA ILE A 165 5.64 -4.12 0.95
C ILE A 165 5.87 -3.45 -0.41
N ALA A 166 4.91 -3.55 -1.34
CA ALA A 166 5.01 -2.89 -2.65
C ALA A 166 5.02 -1.35 -2.56
N LEU A 167 4.30 -0.76 -1.60
CA LEU A 167 4.36 0.68 -1.35
C LEU A 167 5.74 1.13 -0.89
N SER A 168 6.37 0.33 -0.01
CA SER A 168 7.73 0.60 0.48
C SER A 168 8.75 0.59 -0.67
N THR A 169 8.68 -0.41 -1.54
CA THR A 169 9.60 -0.47 -2.69
C THR A 169 9.38 0.68 -3.68
N ILE A 170 8.13 1.06 -3.96
CA ILE A 170 7.82 2.22 -4.81
C ILE A 170 8.38 3.51 -4.18
N ALA A 171 8.24 3.69 -2.87
CA ALA A 171 8.76 4.87 -2.17
C ALA A 171 10.29 4.96 -2.29
N SER A 172 11.01 3.86 -2.07
CA SER A 172 12.47 3.81 -2.23
C SER A 172 12.91 4.06 -3.69
N VAL A 173 12.20 3.49 -4.67
CA VAL A 173 12.51 3.72 -6.09
C VAL A 173 12.24 5.18 -6.46
N ALA A 174 11.14 5.77 -5.99
CA ALA A 174 10.79 7.17 -6.25
C ALA A 174 11.85 8.15 -5.72
N THR A 175 12.39 7.92 -4.51
CA THR A 175 13.47 8.77 -3.98
C THR A 175 14.75 8.65 -4.79
N MET A 176 15.11 7.44 -5.23
CA MET A 176 16.25 7.22 -6.12
C MET A 176 16.10 7.95 -7.46
N PHE A 177 14.91 7.91 -8.08
CA PHE A 177 14.64 8.65 -9.32
C PHE A 177 14.65 10.18 -9.11
N GLY A 178 14.20 10.66 -7.95
CA GLY A 178 14.28 12.07 -7.58
C GLY A 178 15.73 12.56 -7.48
N LEU A 179 16.58 11.81 -6.78
CA LEU A 179 18.02 12.09 -6.68
C LEU A 179 18.72 11.97 -8.04
N LEU A 180 18.36 10.98 -8.87
CA LEU A 180 18.87 10.88 -10.22
C LEU A 180 18.54 12.14 -11.04
N GLY A 181 17.33 12.69 -10.88
CA GLY A 181 16.91 13.93 -11.52
C GLY A 181 17.80 15.12 -11.16
N THR A 182 18.17 15.27 -9.89
CA THR A 182 19.04 16.37 -9.45
C THR A 182 20.44 16.22 -10.02
N VAL A 183 20.99 15.01 -10.04
CA VAL A 183 22.31 14.72 -10.61
C VAL A 183 22.34 15.03 -12.11
N ILE A 184 21.33 14.59 -12.88
CA ILE A 184 21.24 14.90 -14.31
C ILE A 184 21.11 16.42 -14.54
N GLY A 185 20.32 17.11 -13.71
CA GLY A 185 20.19 18.57 -13.77
C GLY A 185 21.53 19.28 -13.57
N MET A 186 22.30 18.86 -12.55
CA MET A 186 23.64 19.42 -12.30
C MET A 186 24.61 19.15 -13.46
N ILE A 187 24.62 17.93 -14.02
CA ILE A 187 25.47 17.59 -15.18
C ILE A 187 25.14 18.49 -16.37
N ARG A 188 23.85 18.72 -16.66
CA ARG A 188 23.42 19.62 -17.75
C ARG A 188 23.82 21.07 -17.51
N ALA A 189 23.71 21.54 -16.27
CA ALA A 189 24.11 22.90 -15.91
C ALA A 189 25.62 23.12 -16.09
N PHE A 190 26.46 22.18 -15.64
CA PHE A 190 27.90 22.26 -15.83
C PHE A 190 28.32 22.12 -17.30
N ALA A 191 27.65 21.26 -18.07
CA ALA A 191 27.90 21.14 -19.50
C ALA A 191 27.58 22.45 -20.24
N ALA A 192 26.49 23.13 -19.89
CA ALA A 192 26.13 24.43 -20.45
C ALA A 192 27.14 25.53 -20.07
N LEU A 193 27.60 25.55 -18.82
CA LEU A 193 28.64 26.49 -18.37
C LEU A 193 29.97 26.27 -19.07
N ALA A 194 30.41 25.02 -19.24
CA ALA A 194 31.64 24.69 -19.95
C ALA A 194 31.57 25.09 -21.44
N ALA A 195 30.41 24.93 -22.08
CA ALA A 195 30.18 25.36 -23.46
C ALA A 195 30.18 26.88 -23.63
N GLN A 196 29.75 27.65 -22.61
CA GLN A 196 29.77 29.12 -22.64
C GLN A 196 31.10 29.73 -22.20
N GLY A 197 31.83 29.10 -21.28
CA GLY A 197 33.10 29.60 -20.74
C GLY A 197 34.35 29.21 -21.54
N GLY A 198 34.20 28.40 -22.59
CA GLY A 198 35.28 28.01 -23.51
C GLY A 198 35.43 28.90 -24.75
N ALA A 199 34.81 30.09 -24.74
CA ALA A 199 34.93 31.12 -25.78
C ALA A 199 35.78 32.29 -25.28
#